data_AF-A0A7J3W6U5-F1
#
_entry.id   AF-A0A7J3W6U5-F1
#
_cell.length_a   1.000
_cell.length_b   1.000
_cell.length_c   1.000
_cell.angle_alpha   90.00
_cell.angle_beta   90.00
_cell.angle_gamma   90.00
#
_symmetry.space_group_name_H-M   'P 1'
#
loop_
_entity.id
_entity.type
_entity.pdbx_description
1 polymer ?
#
loop_
_entity_poly.entity_id
_entity_poly.type
_entity_poly.pdbx_seq_one_letter_code
_entity_poly.pdbx_strand_id
1 'polypeptide(L)' 'MASEDYENMLKRALSSLPRKPLQSERLKIPPVDVVVVGNRTLIRNFKEIVSILN' A
#
# COMPACT_ATOMS: atom_id res chain seq x y z
N MET A 1 32.72 12.07 19.46
CA MET A 1 33.34 12.08 18.11
C MET A 1 32.72 11.04 17.18
N ALA A 2 32.92 9.72 17.34
CA ALA A 2 32.34 8.74 16.40
C ALA A 2 30.79 8.67 16.38
N SER A 3 30.13 9.01 17.49
CA SER A 3 28.67 9.04 17.63
C SER A 3 28.02 10.24 16.92
N GLU A 4 28.68 11.41 16.93
CA GLU A 4 28.15 12.62 16.29
C GLU A 4 28.21 12.55 14.77
N ASP A 5 29.26 11.94 14.23
CA ASP A 5 29.37 11.73 12.77
C ASP A 5 28.28 10.79 12.26
N TYR A 6 27.99 9.72 13.00
CA TYR A 6 26.93 8.77 12.65
C TYR A 6 25.54 9.46 12.60
N GLU A 7 25.21 10.24 13.62
CA GLU A 7 23.93 10.98 13.68
C GLU A 7 23.77 11.98 12.53
N ASN A 8 24.86 12.64 12.14
CA ASN A 8 24.87 13.58 11.01
C ASN A 8 24.68 12.84 9.67
N MET A 9 25.34 11.70 9.49
CA MET A 9 25.17 10.85 8.31
C MET A 9 23.74 10.30 8.22
N LEU A 10 23.16 9.89 9.36
CA LEU A 10 21.79 9.38 9.45
C LEU A 10 20.75 10.45 9.08
N LYS A 11 20.88 11.67 9.64
CA LYS A 11 19.98 12.80 9.31
C LYS A 11 20.05 13.17 7.84
N ARG A 12 21.26 13.19 7.26
CA ARG A 12 21.45 13.44 5.82
C ARG A 12 20.76 12.39 4.97
N ALA A 13 20.95 11.11 5.29
CA ALA A 13 20.30 10.01 4.59
C ALA A 13 18.77 10.09 4.67
N LEU A 14 18.22 10.38 5.86
CA LEU A 14 16.78 10.56 6.08
C LEU A 14 16.20 11.76 5.32
N SER A 15 16.95 12.87 5.21
CA SER A 15 16.52 14.06 4.45
C SER A 15 16.55 13.84 2.93
N SER A 16 17.44 12.97 2.44
CA SER A 16 17.57 12.64 1.02
C SER A 16 16.59 11.57 0.57
N LEU A 17 15.97 10.86 1.51
CA LEU A 17 14.91 9.92 1.18
C LEU A 17 13.69 10.71 0.70
N PRO A 18 13.10 10.35 -0.46
CA PRO A 18 11.83 10.93 -0.88
C PRO A 18 10.84 10.73 0.26
N ARG A 19 10.05 11.78 0.60
CA ARG A 19 9.02 11.72 1.64
C ARG A 19 8.28 10.41 1.47
N LYS A 20 8.52 9.43 2.35
CA LYS A 20 7.81 8.17 2.30
C LYS A 20 6.34 8.56 2.24
N PRO A 21 5.56 8.11 1.25
CA PRO A 21 4.13 8.28 1.36
C PRO A 21 3.79 7.61 2.69
N LEU A 22 3.42 8.42 3.69
CA LEU A 22 2.94 7.97 4.99
C LEU A 22 1.52 7.38 4.83
N GLN A 23 1.25 6.87 3.64
CA GLN A 23 0.06 6.18 3.28
C GLN A 23 0.43 4.72 3.37
N SER A 24 -0.01 4.12 4.47
CA SER A 24 -0.43 2.72 4.54
C SER A 24 -1.54 2.38 3.52
N GLU A 25 -1.60 3.05 2.36
CA GLU A 25 -2.53 2.77 1.25
C GLU A 25 -2.10 1.57 0.40
N ARG A 26 -1.20 0.71 0.90
CA ARG A 26 -0.85 -0.54 0.18
C ARG A 26 -2.06 -1.46 -0.02
N LEU A 27 -3.17 -1.20 0.68
CA LEU A 27 -4.43 -1.94 0.61
C LEU A 27 -5.53 -1.12 -0.08
N LYS A 28 -5.26 -0.50 -1.23
CA LYS A 28 -6.36 -0.03 -2.10
C LYS A 28 -7.10 -1.25 -2.63
N ILE A 29 -8.27 -1.52 -2.05
CA ILE A 29 -9.18 -2.56 -2.55
C ILE A 29 -9.57 -2.20 -4.00
N PRO A 30 -9.38 -3.10 -4.98
CA PRO A 30 -9.78 -2.84 -6.35
C PRO A 30 -11.30 -2.67 -6.45
N PRO A 31 -11.80 -1.86 -7.40
CA PRO A 31 -13.24 -1.68 -7.58
C PRO A 31 -13.92 -3.02 -7.90
N VAL A 32 -15.07 -3.28 -7.28
CA VAL A 32 -15.80 -4.55 -7.44
C VAL A 32 -16.28 -4.71 -8.88
N ASP A 33 -15.93 -5.83 -9.50
CA ASP A 33 -16.35 -6.17 -10.85
C ASP A 33 -17.58 -7.09 -10.80
N VAL A 34 -18.74 -6.49 -11.05
CA VAL A 34 -20.05 -7.14 -10.93
C VAL A 34 -20.63 -7.45 -12.30
N VAL A 35 -21.07 -8.68 -12.48
CA VAL A 35 -21.79 -9.14 -13.67
C VAL A 35 -23.15 -9.66 -13.28
N VAL A 36 -24.18 -9.07 -13.85
CA VAL A 36 -25.56 -9.57 -13.70
C VAL A 36 -25.89 -10.46 -14.89
N VAL A 37 -26.15 -11.74 -14.63
CA VAL A 37 -26.58 -12.73 -15.62
C VAL A 37 -27.99 -13.21 -15.24
N GLY A 38 -29.00 -12.68 -15.93
CA GLY A 38 -30.40 -12.97 -15.65
C GLY A 38 -30.81 -12.52 -14.24
N ASN A 39 -31.15 -13.47 -13.37
CA ASN A 39 -31.48 -13.24 -11.97
C ASN A 39 -30.30 -13.45 -11.01
N ARG A 40 -29.08 -13.65 -11.53
CA ARG A 40 -27.87 -13.93 -10.74
C ARG A 40 -26.89 -12.77 -10.84
N THR A 41 -26.32 -12.38 -9.70
CA THR A 41 -25.25 -11.39 -9.62
C THR A 41 -23.96 -12.10 -9.25
N LEU A 42 -22.93 -11.97 -10.09
CA LEU A 42 -21.64 -12.61 -9.94
C LEU A 42 -20.56 -11.55 -9.75
N ILE A 43 -19.66 -11.76 -8.78
CA ILE A 43 -18.51 -10.89 -8.54
C ILE A 43 -17.28 -11.59 -9.09
N ARG A 44 -16.66 -11.03 -10.15
CA ARG A 44 -15.52 -11.67 -10.84
C ARG A 44 -14.22 -11.56 -10.04
N ASN A 45 -14.01 -10.43 -9.38
CA ASN A 45 -12.78 -10.14 -8.62
C ASN A 45 -12.89 -10.44 -7.12
N PHE A 46 -13.82 -11.31 -6.72
CA PHE A 46 -14.02 -11.66 -5.31
C PHE A 46 -12.75 -12.22 -4.65
N LYS A 47 -12.01 -13.08 -5.37
CA LYS A 47 -10.75 -13.69 -4.88
C LYS A 47 -9.66 -12.64 -4.62
N GLU A 48 -9.55 -11.64 -5.49
CA GLU A 48 -8.56 -10.57 -5.38
C GLU A 48 -8.88 -9.64 -4.21
N ILE A 49 -10.16 -9.31 -4.00
CA ILE A 49 -10.62 -8.52 -2.86
C ILE A 49 -10.30 -9.23 -1.53
N VAL A 50 -10.61 -10.53 -1.43
CA VAL A 50 -10.36 -11.31 -0.21
C VAL A 50 -8.87 -11.45 0.08
N SER A 51 -8.02 -11.55 -0.95
CA SER A 51 -6.57 -11.64 -0.80
C SER A 51 -5.92 -10.34 -0.30
N ILE A 52 -6.58 -9.19 -0.46
CA ILE A 52 -6.08 -7.89 0.01
C ILE A 52 -6.56 -7.59 1.44
N LEU A 53 -7.66 -8.21 1.87
CA LEU A 53 -8.24 -8.03 3.21
C LEU A 53 -7.59 -8.89 4.32
N ASN A 54 -6.84 -9.94 3.97
CA ASN A 54 -6.27 -10.92 4.90
C ASN A 54 -4.75 -10.79 5.01
#